data_AF-A0A2E7DNY7-F1
#
_entry.id   AF-A0A2E7DNY7-F1
#
_cell.length_a   1.000
_cell.length_b   1.000
_cell.length_c   1.000
_cell.angle_alpha   90.00
_cell.angle_beta   90.00
_cell.angle_gamma   90.00
#
_symmetry.space_group_name_H-M   'P 1'
#
loop_
_entity.id
_entity.type
_entity.pdbx_description
1 polymer ?
#
loop_
_entity_poly.entity_id
_entity_poly.type
_entity_poly.pdbx_seq_one_letter_code
_entity_poly.pdbx_strand_id
1 'polypeptide(L)'
;MISLLTNNQCGLLKLALLLTYMPQFAHPQSINPDQPWNWSEEYVLQQVNQVRAGRDLTPGSWPDGAKVAVLLSYDVDNETTQGLRTGEINIGPLSQGQYGSRVALPRIVNLMDKENIPASFFFPAWSLKIAPEQAETVLASGLHEIGVHGWIHELNTAIDKETEERLLRFALETIEEITEIRPVGYRAPSWNHSPNTLNIIKELDFLYESSLMHDDRPYELLQHGEPTGIVELPVEWILDDAPLLNPLGARYMNPRDVMQVWIDEFNKAWEEGTMFLLTMHPHIIGHRSRMVALEGLIDHIKAKGQVWFGTHEQAARWVRQRAGMD
;
A
#
# COMPACT_ATOMS: atom_id res chain seq x y z
N MET A 1 -58.29 -50.33 -68.51
CA MET A 1 -58.08 -51.76 -68.82
C MET A 1 -57.15 -52.32 -67.76
N ILE A 2 -57.64 -53.27 -66.94
CA ILE A 2 -56.88 -54.29 -66.17
C ILE A 2 -55.99 -53.71 -65.02
N SER A 3 -55.91 -54.19 -63.76
CA SER A 3 -56.61 -55.18 -62.92
C SER A 3 -55.95 -55.19 -61.51
N LEU A 4 -56.71 -55.58 -60.47
CA LEU A 4 -56.32 -56.25 -59.19
C LEU A 4 -55.53 -55.52 -58.05
N LEU A 5 -56.25 -55.23 -56.95
CA LEU A 5 -56.16 -55.84 -55.58
C LEU A 5 -54.82 -56.54 -55.20
N THR A 6 -54.14 -56.35 -54.05
CA THR A 6 -54.58 -56.39 -52.63
C THR A 6 -53.38 -56.15 -51.66
N ASN A 7 -53.71 -55.61 -50.47
CA ASN A 7 -53.24 -55.91 -49.10
C ASN A 7 -51.82 -55.63 -48.53
N ASN A 8 -51.89 -54.91 -47.40
CA ASN A 8 -51.36 -55.18 -46.04
C ASN A 8 -49.93 -54.77 -45.61
N GLN A 9 -49.93 -53.67 -44.84
CA GLN A 9 -49.54 -53.52 -43.42
C GLN A 9 -48.18 -54.01 -42.87
N CYS A 10 -47.62 -53.09 -42.08
CA CYS A 10 -46.96 -53.25 -40.78
C CYS A 10 -45.42 -53.36 -40.74
N GLY A 11 -44.80 -52.37 -40.09
CA GLY A 11 -43.37 -52.37 -39.74
C GLY A 11 -42.86 -50.99 -39.32
N LEU A 12 -43.40 -50.42 -38.24
CA LEU A 12 -42.90 -49.19 -37.61
C LEU A 12 -41.58 -49.48 -36.87
N LEU A 13 -40.43 -49.08 -37.43
CA LEU A 13 -39.20 -48.88 -36.68
C LEU A 13 -39.13 -47.42 -36.23
N LYS A 14 -39.39 -47.15 -34.95
CA LYS A 14 -39.10 -45.85 -34.32
C LYS A 14 -37.62 -45.84 -33.90
N LEU A 15 -36.78 -45.16 -34.68
CA LEU A 15 -35.44 -44.78 -34.27
C LEU A 15 -35.56 -43.56 -33.35
N ALA A 16 -35.37 -43.74 -32.04
CA ALA A 16 -35.31 -42.63 -31.10
C ALA A 16 -33.94 -41.93 -31.24
N LEU A 17 -33.92 -40.72 -31.83
CA LEU A 17 -32.80 -39.81 -31.69
C LEU A 17 -32.81 -39.28 -30.25
N LEU A 18 -31.88 -39.74 -29.40
CA LEU A 18 -31.48 -38.99 -28.22
C LEU A 18 -30.73 -37.74 -28.71
N LEU A 19 -31.43 -36.61 -28.77
CA LEU A 19 -30.80 -35.29 -28.79
C LEU A 19 -30.19 -35.06 -27.40
N THR A 20 -28.89 -35.28 -27.29
CA THR A 20 -28.10 -34.85 -26.14
C THR A 20 -28.19 -33.34 -26.02
N TYR A 21 -28.84 -32.87 -24.95
CA TYR A 21 -28.87 -31.47 -24.56
C TYR A 21 -27.45 -31.09 -24.15
N MET A 22 -26.68 -30.49 -25.05
CA MET A 22 -25.44 -29.80 -24.69
C MET A 22 -25.85 -28.48 -24.01
N PRO A 23 -25.40 -28.19 -22.78
CA PRO A 23 -25.66 -26.89 -22.19
C PRO A 23 -25.00 -25.84 -23.08
N GLN A 24 -25.80 -24.89 -23.57
CA GLN A 24 -25.26 -23.68 -24.15
C GLN A 24 -24.42 -23.02 -23.06
N PHE A 25 -23.09 -23.00 -23.25
CA PHE A 25 -22.22 -22.11 -22.50
C PHE A 25 -22.76 -20.70 -22.74
N ALA A 26 -23.33 -20.10 -21.69
CA ALA A 26 -23.73 -18.71 -21.72
C ALA A 26 -22.51 -17.90 -22.15
N HIS A 27 -22.65 -17.11 -23.22
CA HIS A 27 -21.63 -16.13 -23.55
C HIS A 27 -21.38 -15.27 -22.30
N PRO A 28 -20.11 -15.00 -21.93
CA PRO A 28 -19.84 -14.10 -20.81
C PRO A 28 -20.58 -12.79 -21.11
N GLN A 29 -21.51 -12.41 -20.23
CA GLN A 29 -22.18 -11.11 -20.32
C GLN A 29 -21.08 -10.06 -20.46
N SER A 30 -21.17 -9.23 -21.50
CA SER A 30 -20.27 -8.10 -21.65
C SER A 30 -20.35 -7.26 -20.37
N ILE A 31 -19.24 -7.21 -19.61
CA ILE A 31 -19.17 -6.46 -18.37
C ILE A 31 -19.33 -4.97 -18.70
N ASN A 32 -20.34 -4.33 -18.12
CA ASN A 32 -20.53 -2.89 -18.23
C ASN A 32 -20.06 -2.23 -16.92
N PRO A 33 -18.94 -1.47 -16.94
CA PRO A 33 -18.43 -0.82 -15.73
C PRO A 33 -19.35 0.29 -15.22
N ASP A 34 -20.18 0.89 -16.08
CA ASP A 34 -21.11 1.97 -15.71
C ASP A 34 -22.38 1.46 -15.01
N GLN A 35 -22.56 0.14 -14.92
CA GLN A 35 -23.74 -0.50 -14.30
C GLN A 35 -23.31 -1.61 -13.34
N PRO A 36 -22.58 -1.31 -12.25
CA PRO A 36 -22.03 -2.32 -11.34
C PRO A 36 -23.10 -3.15 -10.62
N TRP A 37 -24.33 -2.62 -10.47
CA TRP A 37 -25.46 -3.36 -9.90
C TRP A 37 -25.95 -4.53 -10.79
N ASN A 38 -25.51 -4.62 -12.04
CA ASN A 38 -25.81 -5.71 -12.97
C ASN A 38 -24.70 -6.77 -13.05
N TRP A 39 -23.59 -6.62 -12.32
CA TRP A 39 -22.51 -7.59 -12.34
C TRP A 39 -22.93 -8.93 -11.74
N SER A 40 -22.39 -10.04 -12.26
CA SER A 40 -22.59 -11.35 -11.67
C SER A 40 -21.88 -11.44 -10.32
N GLU A 41 -22.41 -12.27 -9.42
CA GLU A 41 -21.77 -12.57 -8.13
C GLU A 41 -20.34 -13.09 -8.33
N GLU A 42 -20.12 -13.98 -9.31
CA GLU A 42 -18.80 -14.51 -9.66
C GLU A 42 -17.82 -13.38 -10.04
N TYR A 43 -18.25 -12.44 -10.88
CA TYR A 43 -17.40 -11.32 -11.28
C TYR A 43 -17.07 -10.41 -10.10
N VAL A 44 -18.07 -10.07 -9.27
CA VAL A 44 -17.86 -9.28 -8.05
C VAL A 44 -16.83 -9.97 -7.15
N LEU A 45 -17.02 -11.27 -6.85
CA LEU A 45 -16.08 -12.03 -6.03
C LEU A 45 -14.68 -12.07 -6.66
N GLN A 46 -14.56 -12.22 -7.96
CA GLN A 46 -13.27 -12.17 -8.67
C GLN A 46 -12.59 -10.81 -8.50
N GLN A 47 -13.32 -9.70 -8.61
CA GLN A 47 -12.75 -8.35 -8.44
C GLN A 47 -12.27 -8.12 -7.01
N VAL A 48 -13.07 -8.49 -6.01
CA VAL A 48 -12.67 -8.29 -4.60
C VAL A 48 -11.59 -9.28 -4.17
N ASN A 49 -11.47 -10.45 -4.81
CA ASN A 49 -10.43 -11.42 -4.51
C ASN A 49 -9.11 -11.20 -5.27
N GLN A 50 -8.94 -10.06 -5.96
CA GLN A 50 -7.64 -9.72 -6.54
C GLN A 50 -6.55 -9.65 -5.46
N VAL A 51 -6.85 -8.95 -4.35
CA VAL A 51 -6.01 -8.90 -3.15
C VAL A 51 -6.90 -8.93 -1.91
N ARG A 52 -6.51 -9.67 -0.87
CA ARG A 52 -7.24 -9.77 0.41
C ARG A 52 -6.28 -9.82 1.59
N ALA A 53 -6.79 -9.46 2.77
CA ALA A 53 -6.15 -9.85 4.03
C ALA A 53 -6.24 -11.36 4.25
N GLY A 54 -5.09 -11.97 4.51
CA GLY A 54 -4.96 -13.36 4.92
C GLY A 54 -4.97 -13.50 6.43
N ARG A 55 -4.04 -14.30 6.95
CA ARG A 55 -3.92 -14.48 8.41
C ARG A 55 -3.41 -13.20 9.08
N ASP A 56 -3.96 -12.92 10.25
CA ASP A 56 -3.43 -11.96 11.21
C ASP A 56 -2.03 -12.42 11.67
N LEU A 57 -1.07 -11.51 11.61
CA LEU A 57 0.32 -11.73 11.99
C LEU A 57 0.69 -11.02 13.30
N THR A 58 -0.29 -10.48 14.03
CA THR A 58 -0.08 -9.82 15.32
C THR A 58 0.60 -10.79 16.29
N PRO A 59 1.80 -10.45 16.80
CA PRO A 59 2.54 -11.34 17.68
C PRO A 59 1.92 -11.33 19.08
N GLY A 60 2.15 -12.37 19.87
CA GLY A 60 1.72 -12.38 21.29
C GLY A 60 2.38 -11.27 22.14
N SER A 61 3.49 -10.70 21.66
CA SER A 61 4.16 -9.52 22.21
C SER A 61 5.04 -8.89 21.14
N TRP A 62 5.14 -7.57 21.13
CA TRP A 62 6.14 -6.84 20.34
C TRP A 62 7.53 -6.96 20.98
N PRO A 63 8.61 -6.49 20.31
CA PRO A 63 9.95 -6.49 20.89
C PRO A 63 9.99 -5.91 22.31
N ASP A 64 10.90 -6.42 23.12
CA ASP A 64 11.06 -6.08 24.54
C ASP A 64 9.81 -6.30 25.42
N GLY A 65 8.86 -7.10 24.94
CA GLY A 65 7.60 -7.36 25.65
C GLY A 65 6.61 -6.20 25.57
N ALA A 66 6.80 -5.27 24.63
CA ALA A 66 5.88 -4.18 24.42
C ALA A 66 4.48 -4.65 24.01
N LYS A 67 3.49 -3.85 24.37
CA LYS A 67 2.08 -4.12 24.12
C LYS A 67 1.66 -3.71 22.71
N VAL A 68 2.22 -2.63 22.19
CA VAL A 68 1.87 -2.06 20.87
C VAL A 68 3.14 -1.65 20.11
N ALA A 69 3.14 -1.85 18.80
CA ALA A 69 4.15 -1.27 17.91
C ALA A 69 3.72 0.12 17.42
N VAL A 70 4.66 1.06 17.37
CA VAL A 70 4.46 2.38 16.77
C VAL A 70 5.43 2.53 15.61
N LEU A 71 4.88 2.67 14.41
CA LEU A 71 5.61 2.76 13.15
C LEU A 71 5.36 4.13 12.53
N LEU A 72 6.30 5.06 12.70
CA LEU A 72 6.23 6.38 12.06
C LEU A 72 6.90 6.31 10.69
N SER A 73 6.19 6.73 9.65
CA SER A 73 6.72 6.74 8.29
C SER A 73 6.50 8.05 7.56
N TYR A 74 7.36 8.27 6.56
CA TYR A 74 7.39 9.48 5.76
C TYR A 74 7.50 9.14 4.28
N ASP A 75 6.49 9.52 3.51
CA ASP A 75 6.49 9.41 2.04
C ASP A 75 7.15 10.70 1.48
N VAL A 76 8.37 10.55 0.96
CA VAL A 76 9.27 11.66 0.62
C VAL A 76 9.08 12.07 -0.84
N ASP A 77 7.86 12.48 -1.17
CA ASP A 77 7.44 12.72 -2.55
C ASP A 77 8.06 13.97 -3.18
N ASN A 78 8.22 15.02 -2.37
CA ASN A 78 8.77 16.32 -2.76
C ASN A 78 8.24 16.80 -4.14
N GLU A 79 9.11 17.01 -5.12
CA GLU A 79 8.76 17.51 -6.44
C GLU A 79 7.93 16.54 -7.27
N THR A 80 7.94 15.23 -6.95
CA THR A 80 7.26 14.22 -7.77
C THR A 80 5.75 14.46 -7.82
N THR A 81 5.14 14.78 -6.67
CA THR A 81 3.71 15.13 -6.57
C THR A 81 3.40 16.58 -6.93
N GLN A 82 4.42 17.42 -7.15
CA GLN A 82 4.29 18.84 -7.49
C GLN A 82 4.40 19.10 -9.01
N GLY A 83 3.90 18.15 -9.81
CA GLY A 83 3.74 18.28 -11.25
C GLY A 83 4.60 17.32 -12.08
N LEU A 84 5.69 16.75 -11.54
CA LEU A 84 6.53 15.82 -12.32
C LEU A 84 5.76 14.55 -12.70
N ARG A 85 5.00 13.96 -11.78
CA ARG A 85 4.21 12.74 -12.05
C ARG A 85 3.11 12.91 -13.09
N THR A 86 2.60 14.14 -13.27
CA THR A 86 1.52 14.44 -14.22
C THR A 86 2.02 15.10 -15.51
N GLY A 87 3.28 15.57 -15.54
CA GLY A 87 3.81 16.40 -16.62
C GLY A 87 3.33 17.86 -16.58
N GLU A 88 2.55 18.26 -15.58
CA GLU A 88 2.05 19.63 -15.40
C GLU A 88 3.06 20.48 -14.64
N ILE A 89 4.09 20.93 -15.36
CA ILE A 89 5.24 21.63 -14.76
C ILE A 89 4.87 23.06 -14.37
N ASN A 90 4.98 23.39 -13.08
CA ASN A 90 4.81 24.74 -12.55
C ASN A 90 5.89 25.09 -11.51
N ILE A 91 6.49 26.27 -11.66
CA ILE A 91 7.60 26.75 -10.82
C ILE A 91 7.21 26.85 -9.34
N GLY A 92 5.99 27.31 -9.04
CA GLY A 92 5.53 27.49 -7.65
C GLY A 92 5.45 26.16 -6.89
N PRO A 93 4.65 25.19 -7.35
CA PRO A 93 4.59 23.84 -6.81
C PRO A 93 5.96 23.15 -6.72
N LEU A 94 6.79 23.19 -7.78
CA LEU A 94 8.14 22.60 -7.71
C LEU A 94 9.01 23.25 -6.62
N SER A 95 8.92 24.57 -6.46
CA SER A 95 9.58 25.27 -5.35
C SER A 95 9.02 24.86 -3.98
N GLN A 96 7.74 24.49 -3.89
CA GLN A 96 7.15 23.94 -2.67
C GLN A 96 7.68 22.53 -2.39
N GLY A 97 7.85 21.69 -3.42
CA GLY A 97 8.46 20.36 -3.30
C GLY A 97 9.87 20.43 -2.68
N GLN A 98 10.69 21.39 -3.10
CA GLN A 98 12.03 21.62 -2.55
C GLN A 98 12.05 21.94 -1.05
N TYR A 99 10.95 22.47 -0.47
CA TYR A 99 10.87 22.66 0.98
C TYR A 99 10.93 21.32 1.74
N GLY A 100 10.35 20.27 1.15
CA GLY A 100 10.37 18.90 1.66
C GLY A 100 11.78 18.39 1.90
N SER A 101 12.60 18.35 0.85
CA SER A 101 14.00 17.90 0.91
C SER A 101 14.89 18.87 1.71
N ARG A 102 14.81 20.18 1.44
CA ARG A 102 15.76 21.17 1.95
C ARG A 102 15.60 21.52 3.43
N VAL A 103 14.37 21.54 3.93
CA VAL A 103 14.05 22.13 5.24
C VAL A 103 13.30 21.14 6.13
N ALA A 104 12.30 20.46 5.58
CA ALA A 104 11.44 19.61 6.38
C ALA A 104 12.08 18.27 6.74
N LEU A 105 12.68 17.56 5.78
CA LEU A 105 13.28 16.26 6.02
C LEU A 105 14.38 16.32 7.10
N PRO A 106 15.36 17.24 7.06
CA PRO A 106 16.33 17.36 8.15
C PRO A 106 15.67 17.71 9.49
N ARG A 107 14.61 18.51 9.51
CA ARG A 107 13.88 18.85 10.76
C ARG A 107 13.23 17.62 11.38
N ILE A 108 12.62 16.78 10.55
CA ILE A 108 11.94 15.55 10.95
C ILE A 108 12.97 14.54 11.47
N VAL A 109 14.02 14.26 10.70
CA VAL A 109 15.10 13.34 11.10
C VAL A 109 15.73 13.79 12.42
N ASN A 110 16.05 15.08 12.57
CA ASN A 110 16.58 15.60 13.84
C ASN A 110 15.64 15.38 15.02
N LEU A 111 14.31 15.45 14.83
CA LEU A 111 13.35 15.13 15.88
C LEU A 111 13.36 13.63 16.20
N MET A 112 13.31 12.77 15.18
CA MET A 112 13.33 11.32 15.36
C MET A 112 14.61 10.86 16.09
N ASP A 113 15.77 11.36 15.66
CA ASP A 113 17.08 11.08 16.29
C ASP A 113 17.12 11.57 17.74
N LYS A 114 16.68 12.81 17.99
CA LYS A 114 16.64 13.39 19.35
C LYS A 114 15.78 12.56 20.30
N GLU A 115 14.66 12.05 19.80
CA GLU A 115 13.72 11.25 20.58
C GLU A 115 14.08 9.75 20.60
N ASN A 116 15.12 9.35 19.87
CA ASN A 116 15.57 7.97 19.63
C ASN A 116 14.44 7.07 19.10
N ILE A 117 13.74 7.55 18.06
CA ILE A 117 12.62 6.87 17.41
C ILE A 117 13.06 6.41 16.01
N PRO A 118 13.17 5.10 15.76
CA PRO A 118 13.31 4.57 14.40
C PRO A 118 12.11 4.94 13.53
N ALA A 119 12.34 5.21 12.25
CA ALA A 119 11.31 5.62 11.30
C ALA A 119 11.62 5.11 9.89
N SER A 120 10.58 4.99 9.06
CA SER A 120 10.69 4.54 7.67
C SER A 120 10.47 5.68 6.69
N PHE A 121 11.39 5.85 5.74
CA PHE A 121 11.28 6.88 4.71
C PHE A 121 11.09 6.21 3.34
N PHE A 122 9.91 6.35 2.76
CA PHE A 122 9.59 5.79 1.44
C PHE A 122 9.85 6.84 0.37
N PHE A 123 10.71 6.53 -0.59
CA PHE A 123 11.13 7.47 -1.62
C PHE A 123 10.67 7.04 -3.00
N PRO A 124 10.02 7.94 -3.77
CA PRO A 124 10.10 7.85 -5.21
C PRO A 124 11.57 7.99 -5.61
N ALA A 125 12.07 7.14 -6.51
CA ALA A 125 13.48 7.19 -6.88
C ALA A 125 13.91 8.58 -7.39
N TRP A 126 13.03 9.29 -8.12
CA TRP A 126 13.31 10.66 -8.55
C TRP A 126 13.50 11.66 -7.41
N SER A 127 12.81 11.50 -6.28
CA SER A 127 13.03 12.37 -5.12
C SER A 127 14.47 12.27 -4.61
N LEU A 128 15.05 11.07 -4.57
CA LEU A 128 16.46 10.88 -4.22
C LEU A 128 17.40 11.30 -5.35
N LYS A 129 17.06 11.07 -6.62
CA LYS A 129 17.90 11.53 -7.75
C LYS A 129 18.04 13.05 -7.80
N ILE A 130 16.98 13.78 -7.44
CA ILE A 130 16.97 15.25 -7.46
C ILE A 130 17.84 15.81 -6.33
N ALA A 131 17.78 15.22 -5.15
CA ALA A 131 18.54 15.63 -3.96
C ALA A 131 19.09 14.39 -3.22
N PRO A 132 20.20 13.81 -3.69
CA PRO A 132 20.77 12.57 -3.14
C PRO A 132 21.29 12.72 -1.71
N GLU A 133 21.62 13.93 -1.27
CA GLU A 133 22.03 14.23 0.11
C GLU A 133 20.96 13.89 1.17
N GLN A 134 19.71 13.70 0.74
CA GLN A 134 18.64 13.20 1.61
C GLN A 134 18.93 11.79 2.13
N ALA A 135 19.60 10.94 1.35
CA ALA A 135 19.99 9.59 1.79
C ALA A 135 20.96 9.66 2.98
N GLU A 136 21.99 10.50 2.89
CA GLU A 136 22.92 10.73 4.02
C GLU A 136 22.16 11.28 5.22
N THR A 137 21.25 12.24 5.01
CA THR A 137 20.44 12.81 6.09
C THR A 137 19.67 11.72 6.85
N VAL A 138 18.99 10.81 6.14
CA VAL A 138 18.18 9.75 6.75
C VAL A 138 19.06 8.67 7.40
N LEU A 139 20.17 8.29 6.77
CA LEU A 139 20.97 7.13 7.20
C LEU A 139 22.04 7.47 8.26
N ALA A 140 22.36 8.75 8.48
CA ALA A 140 23.47 9.17 9.32
C ALA A 140 23.45 8.61 10.75
N SER A 141 22.27 8.47 11.37
CA SER A 141 22.14 7.93 12.73
C SER A 141 22.13 6.40 12.80
N GLY A 142 21.89 5.73 11.68
CA GLY A 142 21.67 4.29 11.61
C GLY A 142 20.34 3.81 12.21
N LEU A 143 19.44 4.73 12.61
CA LEU A 143 18.14 4.38 13.21
C LEU A 143 17.03 4.18 12.18
N HIS A 144 17.17 4.75 10.99
CA HIS A 144 16.09 4.84 10.00
C HIS A 144 16.31 3.89 8.84
N GLU A 145 15.22 3.55 8.17
CA GLU A 145 15.26 2.79 6.92
C GLU A 145 14.80 3.62 5.72
N ILE A 146 15.18 3.17 4.53
CA ILE A 146 14.70 3.68 3.25
C ILE A 146 13.93 2.58 2.53
N GLY A 147 12.67 2.88 2.17
CA GLY A 147 11.79 2.03 1.37
C GLY A 147 11.53 2.60 -0.03
N VAL A 148 10.99 1.77 -0.93
CA VAL A 148 10.68 2.18 -2.30
C VAL A 148 9.25 2.73 -2.39
N HIS A 149 9.09 3.89 -3.02
CA HIS A 149 7.80 4.53 -3.30
C HIS A 149 7.59 4.81 -4.80
N GLY A 150 7.91 3.82 -5.64
CA GLY A 150 7.84 3.92 -7.10
C GLY A 150 8.97 4.76 -7.73
N TRP A 151 8.86 5.02 -9.02
CA TRP A 151 9.89 5.73 -9.78
C TRP A 151 9.75 7.25 -9.64
N ILE A 152 8.57 7.77 -9.95
CA ILE A 152 8.27 9.21 -10.02
C ILE A 152 6.91 9.51 -9.39
N HIS A 153 6.43 8.63 -8.52
CA HIS A 153 5.08 8.70 -7.95
C HIS A 153 4.00 8.56 -9.04
N GLU A 154 4.21 7.63 -9.96
CA GLU A 154 3.29 7.24 -11.03
C GLU A 154 1.91 6.76 -10.51
N LEU A 155 0.90 6.76 -11.38
CA LEU A 155 -0.38 6.12 -11.10
C LEU A 155 -0.33 4.67 -11.60
N ASN A 156 -0.04 3.72 -10.70
CA ASN A 156 0.08 2.30 -11.05
C ASN A 156 -1.15 1.76 -11.81
N THR A 157 -2.35 2.21 -11.45
CA THR A 157 -3.61 1.80 -12.11
C THR A 157 -3.82 2.39 -13.50
N ALA A 158 -3.00 3.36 -13.92
CA ALA A 158 -3.12 4.06 -15.20
C ALA A 158 -2.02 3.68 -16.21
N ILE A 159 -1.15 2.73 -15.87
CA ILE A 159 -0.04 2.26 -16.71
C ILE A 159 -0.16 0.76 -16.99
N ASP A 160 0.47 0.31 -18.07
CA ASP A 160 0.54 -1.13 -18.40
C ASP A 160 1.55 -1.87 -17.49
N LYS A 161 1.43 -3.21 -17.50
CA LYS A 161 2.25 -4.10 -16.67
C LYS A 161 3.74 -3.91 -16.96
N GLU A 162 4.13 -3.88 -18.23
CA GLU A 162 5.52 -3.79 -18.66
C GLU A 162 6.16 -2.47 -18.20
N THR A 163 5.39 -1.39 -18.22
CA THR A 163 5.79 -0.08 -17.72
C THR A 163 5.92 -0.10 -16.21
N GLU A 164 4.93 -0.60 -15.48
CA GLU A 164 4.98 -0.68 -14.01
C GLU A 164 6.16 -1.51 -13.53
N GLU A 165 6.38 -2.69 -14.10
CA GLU A 165 7.50 -3.58 -13.74
C GLU A 165 8.84 -2.88 -13.97
N ARG A 166 9.01 -2.25 -15.14
CA ARG A 166 10.23 -1.51 -15.47
C ARG A 166 10.45 -0.34 -14.50
N LEU A 167 9.41 0.43 -14.18
CA LEU A 167 9.52 1.59 -13.29
C LEU A 167 9.88 1.16 -11.86
N LEU A 168 9.22 0.14 -11.33
CA LEU A 168 9.51 -0.34 -9.97
C LEU A 168 10.90 -0.97 -9.86
N ARG A 169 11.33 -1.74 -10.88
CA ARG A 169 12.69 -2.27 -10.97
C ARG A 169 13.73 -1.15 -11.00
N PHE A 170 13.54 -0.14 -11.84
CA PHE A 170 14.43 1.02 -11.91
C PHE A 170 14.46 1.81 -10.60
N ALA A 171 13.33 1.92 -9.93
CA ALA A 171 13.25 2.60 -8.64
C ALA A 171 14.10 1.87 -7.60
N LEU A 172 13.92 0.55 -7.49
CA LEU A 172 14.68 -0.29 -6.57
C LEU A 172 16.19 -0.21 -6.83
N GLU A 173 16.60 -0.42 -8.08
CA GLU A 173 18.02 -0.36 -8.49
C GLU A 173 18.62 1.02 -8.25
N THR A 174 17.91 2.10 -8.61
CA THR A 174 18.41 3.47 -8.41
C THR A 174 18.56 3.81 -6.93
N ILE A 175 17.60 3.40 -6.09
CA ILE A 175 17.69 3.68 -4.66
C ILE A 175 18.87 2.90 -4.06
N GLU A 176 19.02 1.62 -4.40
CA GLU A 176 20.18 0.80 -3.97
C GLU A 176 21.52 1.40 -4.42
N GLU A 177 21.61 1.92 -5.65
CA GLU A 177 22.81 2.61 -6.14
C GLU A 177 23.15 3.89 -5.35
N ILE A 178 22.14 4.65 -4.93
CA ILE A 178 22.34 5.92 -4.19
C ILE A 178 22.67 5.66 -2.72
N THR A 179 22.03 4.66 -2.10
CA THR A 179 22.12 4.42 -0.65
C THR A 179 23.14 3.35 -0.29
N GLU A 180 23.61 2.56 -1.26
CA GLU A 180 24.39 1.32 -1.05
C GLU A 180 23.66 0.25 -0.21
N ILE A 181 22.34 0.41 -0.02
CA ILE A 181 21.49 -0.48 0.76
C ILE A 181 20.31 -0.88 -0.13
N ARG A 182 20.12 -2.18 -0.35
CA ARG A 182 18.94 -2.69 -1.05
C ARG A 182 17.69 -2.51 -0.17
N PRO A 183 16.73 -1.64 -0.55
CA PRO A 183 15.47 -1.53 0.17
C PRO A 183 14.71 -2.86 0.14
N VAL A 184 14.07 -3.21 1.26
CA VAL A 184 13.26 -4.44 1.37
C VAL A 184 11.76 -4.17 1.54
N GLY A 185 11.38 -2.89 1.64
CA GLY A 185 10.00 -2.44 1.75
C GLY A 185 9.51 -1.71 0.52
N TYR A 186 8.26 -1.95 0.14
CA TYR A 186 7.57 -1.20 -0.91
C TYR A 186 6.30 -0.56 -0.36
N ARG A 187 6.04 0.68 -0.78
CA ARG A 187 4.76 1.36 -0.65
C ARG A 187 4.38 1.89 -2.01
N ALA A 188 3.24 1.51 -2.54
CA ALA A 188 2.73 1.97 -3.81
C ALA A 188 2.42 3.48 -3.78
N PRO A 189 2.83 4.24 -4.80
CA PRO A 189 2.34 5.59 -5.04
C PRO A 189 0.82 5.69 -4.92
N SER A 190 0.33 6.68 -4.18
CA SER A 190 -1.11 6.87 -3.92
C SER A 190 -1.80 5.66 -3.28
N TRP A 191 -1.03 4.77 -2.64
CA TRP A 191 -1.49 3.57 -1.94
C TRP A 191 -2.38 2.66 -2.77
N ASN A 192 -2.11 2.59 -4.08
CA ASN A 192 -2.98 1.88 -4.99
C ASN A 192 -2.21 0.90 -5.86
N HIS A 193 -2.69 -0.32 -5.85
CA HIS A 193 -2.18 -1.40 -6.68
C HIS A 193 -2.87 -1.35 -8.05
N SER A 194 -2.09 -1.57 -9.10
CA SER A 194 -2.63 -2.16 -10.32
C SER A 194 -2.89 -3.66 -10.09
N PRO A 195 -3.63 -4.34 -10.98
CA PRO A 195 -3.76 -5.80 -10.93
C PRO A 195 -2.42 -6.56 -10.99
N ASN A 196 -1.32 -5.88 -11.34
CA ASN A 196 0.02 -6.47 -11.51
C ASN A 196 0.96 -6.20 -10.33
N THR A 197 0.71 -5.16 -9.52
CA THR A 197 1.65 -4.69 -8.49
C THR A 197 2.11 -5.81 -7.56
N LEU A 198 1.17 -6.59 -7.02
CA LEU A 198 1.46 -7.69 -6.10
C LEU A 198 2.35 -8.79 -6.71
N ASN A 199 2.20 -9.08 -8.01
CA ASN A 199 3.10 -10.02 -8.69
C ASN A 199 4.50 -9.45 -8.85
N ILE A 200 4.61 -8.18 -9.25
CA ILE A 200 5.89 -7.52 -9.47
C ILE A 200 6.67 -7.46 -8.16
N ILE A 201 6.03 -7.10 -7.03
CA ILE A 201 6.74 -7.01 -5.75
C ILE A 201 7.25 -8.39 -5.26
N LYS A 202 6.52 -9.47 -5.55
CA LYS A 202 6.96 -10.84 -5.27
C LYS A 202 8.17 -11.22 -6.12
N GLU A 203 8.14 -10.91 -7.41
CA GLU A 203 9.25 -11.17 -8.33
C GLU A 203 10.52 -10.39 -7.98
N LEU A 204 10.37 -9.21 -7.36
CA LEU A 204 11.48 -8.37 -6.90
C LEU A 204 11.97 -8.70 -5.48
N ASP A 205 11.37 -9.69 -4.83
CA ASP A 205 11.75 -10.19 -3.50
C ASP A 205 11.62 -9.14 -2.37
N PHE A 206 10.56 -8.32 -2.42
CA PHE A 206 10.23 -7.43 -1.31
C PHE A 206 9.78 -8.23 -0.08
N LEU A 207 10.26 -7.82 1.09
CA LEU A 207 9.95 -8.44 2.38
C LEU A 207 8.52 -8.09 2.84
N TYR A 208 8.14 -6.83 2.63
CA TYR A 208 6.87 -6.28 3.08
C TYR A 208 6.32 -5.23 2.10
N GLU A 209 5.02 -5.01 2.23
CA GLU A 209 4.21 -4.03 1.51
C GLU A 209 3.46 -3.16 2.54
N SER A 210 3.11 -1.93 2.18
CA SER A 210 2.42 -0.99 3.09
C SER A 210 1.58 0.03 2.31
N SER A 211 0.55 -0.44 1.61
CA SER A 211 -0.36 0.38 0.80
C SER A 211 -1.83 0.03 0.95
N LEU A 212 -2.16 -1.07 1.61
CA LEU A 212 -3.50 -1.64 1.59
C LEU A 212 -4.14 -1.59 2.98
N MET A 213 -5.43 -1.23 3.00
CA MET A 213 -6.15 -0.82 4.22
C MET A 213 -7.11 -1.91 4.74
N HIS A 214 -6.76 -3.19 4.59
CA HIS A 214 -7.71 -4.27 4.93
C HIS A 214 -7.89 -4.50 6.43
N ASP A 215 -6.96 -4.05 7.27
CA ASP A 215 -6.94 -4.29 8.71
C ASP A 215 -6.14 -3.18 9.44
N ASP A 216 -6.20 -3.14 10.76
CA ASP A 216 -5.34 -2.31 11.63
C ASP A 216 -4.12 -3.11 12.16
N ARG A 217 -4.05 -4.39 11.79
CA ARG A 217 -3.04 -5.37 12.21
C ARG A 217 -2.11 -5.72 11.05
N PRO A 218 -0.86 -6.14 11.30
CA PRO A 218 -0.06 -6.76 10.26
C PRO A 218 -0.73 -8.06 9.78
N TYR A 219 -0.77 -8.30 8.47
CA TYR A 219 -1.35 -9.53 7.90
C TYR A 219 -0.56 -10.05 6.71
N GLU A 220 -0.76 -11.31 6.37
CA GLU A 220 -0.21 -11.86 5.12
C GLU A 220 -1.13 -11.51 3.94
N LEU A 221 -0.57 -10.97 2.86
CA LEU A 221 -1.37 -10.70 1.65
C LEU A 221 -1.76 -12.01 0.97
N LEU A 222 -3.04 -12.09 0.56
CA LEU A 222 -3.52 -13.10 -0.36
C LEU A 222 -3.70 -12.51 -1.74
N GLN A 223 -3.35 -13.28 -2.76
CA GLN A 223 -3.64 -12.96 -4.15
C GLN A 223 -4.50 -14.07 -4.74
N HIS A 224 -5.70 -13.74 -5.22
CA HIS A 224 -6.66 -14.73 -5.71
C HIS A 224 -6.95 -15.86 -4.70
N GLY A 225 -6.92 -15.53 -3.41
CA GLY A 225 -7.15 -16.47 -2.30
C GLY A 225 -5.92 -17.25 -1.84
N GLU A 226 -4.79 -17.14 -2.55
CA GLU A 226 -3.56 -17.86 -2.21
C GLU A 226 -2.59 -16.99 -1.41
N PRO A 227 -1.95 -17.51 -0.34
CA PRO A 227 -0.94 -16.78 0.41
C PRO A 227 0.25 -16.37 -0.45
N THR A 228 0.68 -15.12 -0.32
CA THR A 228 1.80 -14.59 -1.09
C THR A 228 3.14 -14.69 -0.38
N GLY A 229 3.16 -14.94 0.93
CA GLY A 229 4.36 -14.83 1.76
C GLY A 229 4.79 -13.39 2.04
N ILE A 230 4.07 -12.37 1.55
CA ILE A 230 4.37 -10.95 1.81
C ILE A 230 3.57 -10.48 3.02
N VAL A 231 4.26 -9.77 3.92
CA VAL A 231 3.62 -9.06 5.03
C VAL A 231 3.10 -7.71 4.54
N GLU A 232 1.85 -7.44 4.82
CA GLU A 232 1.28 -6.10 4.73
C GLU A 232 1.33 -5.42 6.09
N LEU A 233 1.81 -4.18 6.08
CA LEU A 233 1.71 -3.24 7.19
C LEU A 233 0.71 -2.16 6.78
N PRO A 234 -0.57 -2.30 7.15
CA PRO A 234 -1.64 -1.50 6.55
C PRO A 234 -1.53 0.00 6.87
N VAL A 235 -1.73 0.79 5.83
CA VAL A 235 -1.95 2.25 5.91
C VAL A 235 -3.44 2.56 6.07
N GLU A 236 -3.77 3.81 6.40
CA GLU A 236 -5.15 4.29 6.46
C GLU A 236 -5.19 5.82 6.26
N TRP A 237 -6.19 6.34 5.54
CA TRP A 237 -6.32 7.77 5.20
C TRP A 237 -6.58 8.66 6.42
N ILE A 238 -7.18 8.13 7.49
CA ILE A 238 -7.28 8.89 8.75
C ILE A 238 -5.94 8.99 9.50
N LEU A 239 -4.99 8.10 9.19
CA LEU A 239 -3.61 8.08 9.66
C LEU A 239 -2.63 8.58 8.58
N ASP A 240 -3.10 9.56 7.78
CA ASP A 240 -2.33 10.28 6.78
C ASP A 240 -2.41 11.80 7.04
N ASP A 241 -1.28 12.50 6.95
CA ASP A 241 -1.24 13.96 7.05
C ASP A 241 -1.70 14.66 5.76
N ALA A 242 -1.50 14.09 4.57
CA ALA A 242 -1.73 14.77 3.30
C ALA A 242 -3.19 15.17 3.08
N PRO A 243 -4.20 14.28 3.22
CA PRO A 243 -5.60 14.66 2.99
C PRO A 243 -6.14 15.62 4.04
N LEU A 244 -5.56 15.64 5.26
CA LEU A 244 -6.06 16.40 6.41
C LEU A 244 -5.35 17.75 6.60
N LEU A 245 -4.07 17.85 6.21
CA LEU A 245 -3.21 19.00 6.52
C LEU A 245 -2.70 19.75 5.28
N ASN A 246 -3.15 19.38 4.07
CA ASN A 246 -2.93 20.16 2.86
C ASN A 246 -3.94 21.34 2.78
N PRO A 247 -3.48 22.60 2.87
CA PRO A 247 -4.37 23.78 2.85
C PRO A 247 -5.03 24.03 1.49
N LEU A 248 -4.54 23.42 0.41
CA LEU A 248 -5.16 23.47 -0.91
C LEU A 248 -6.09 22.27 -1.15
N GLY A 249 -6.12 21.31 -0.22
CA GLY A 249 -7.01 20.15 -0.27
C GLY A 249 -8.46 20.52 0.06
N ALA A 250 -9.39 19.63 -0.31
CA ALA A 250 -10.81 19.82 -0.06
C ALA A 250 -11.19 19.74 1.44
N ARG A 251 -10.30 19.24 2.30
CA ARG A 251 -10.57 18.90 3.70
C ARG A 251 -9.40 19.28 4.62
N TYR A 252 -9.15 20.58 4.78
CA TYR A 252 -8.14 21.05 5.73
C TYR A 252 -8.67 21.04 7.17
N MET A 253 -7.91 20.45 8.09
CA MET A 253 -8.19 20.39 9.53
C MET A 253 -7.13 21.14 10.34
N ASN A 254 -7.52 21.57 11.55
CA ASN A 254 -6.57 22.15 12.49
C ASN A 254 -5.54 21.07 12.92
N PRO A 255 -4.22 21.35 12.88
CA PRO A 255 -3.20 20.36 13.27
C PRO A 255 -3.40 19.76 14.68
N ARG A 256 -3.97 20.50 15.63
CA ARG A 256 -4.25 19.97 16.97
C ARG A 256 -5.46 19.02 17.00
N ASP A 257 -6.44 19.24 16.14
CA ASP A 257 -7.59 18.35 16.01
C ASP A 257 -7.14 17.04 15.34
N VAL A 258 -6.28 17.12 14.32
CA VAL A 258 -5.66 15.96 13.69
C VAL A 258 -4.80 15.18 14.70
N MET A 259 -3.98 15.86 15.50
CA MET A 259 -3.24 15.23 16.60
C MET A 259 -4.16 14.47 17.56
N GLN A 260 -5.32 15.05 17.91
CA GLN A 260 -6.27 14.39 18.81
C GLN A 260 -6.84 13.10 18.19
N VAL A 261 -7.18 13.12 16.90
CA VAL A 261 -7.60 11.90 16.17
C VAL A 261 -6.50 10.84 16.26
N TRP A 262 -5.25 11.19 15.95
CA TRP A 262 -4.12 10.25 16.01
C TRP A 262 -3.83 9.73 17.43
N ILE A 263 -4.04 10.55 18.46
CA ILE A 263 -3.96 10.11 19.86
C ILE A 263 -5.02 9.05 20.17
N ASP A 264 -6.25 9.24 19.68
CA ASP A 264 -7.36 8.33 19.94
C ASP A 264 -7.16 7.00 19.19
N GLU A 265 -6.71 7.04 17.94
CA GLU A 265 -6.30 5.86 17.16
C GLU A 265 -5.18 5.09 17.87
N PHE A 266 -4.12 5.77 18.31
CA PHE A 266 -3.04 5.15 19.08
C PHE A 266 -3.56 4.53 20.39
N ASN A 267 -4.44 5.22 21.13
CA ASN A 267 -4.97 4.70 22.39
C ASN A 267 -5.74 3.39 22.16
N LYS A 268 -6.48 3.28 21.05
CA LYS A 268 -7.19 2.05 20.68
C LYS A 268 -6.23 0.93 20.26
N ALA A 269 -5.25 1.22 19.42
CA ALA A 269 -4.20 0.24 19.09
C ALA A 269 -3.47 -0.26 20.36
N TRP A 270 -3.20 0.63 21.31
CA TRP A 270 -2.60 0.27 22.60
C TRP A 270 -3.53 -0.60 23.45
N GLU A 271 -4.84 -0.30 23.49
CA GLU A 271 -5.83 -1.12 24.22
C GLU A 271 -5.88 -2.54 23.66
N GLU A 272 -5.92 -2.66 22.34
CA GLU A 272 -6.03 -3.92 21.59
C GLU A 272 -4.72 -4.71 21.50
N GLY A 273 -3.58 -4.06 21.71
CA GLY A 273 -2.26 -4.69 21.65
C GLY A 273 -1.77 -4.94 20.22
N THR A 274 -2.15 -4.08 19.28
CA THR A 274 -1.87 -4.21 17.85
C THR A 274 -0.72 -3.29 17.43
N MET A 275 -0.92 -2.49 16.40
CA MET A 275 0.06 -1.59 15.79
C MET A 275 -0.59 -0.22 15.58
N PHE A 276 0.20 0.84 15.71
CA PHE A 276 -0.14 2.18 15.25
C PHE A 276 0.85 2.59 14.16
N LEU A 277 0.39 2.64 12.92
CA LEU A 277 1.17 3.03 11.76
C LEU A 277 0.68 4.40 11.28
N LEU A 278 1.58 5.38 11.26
CA LEU A 278 1.28 6.75 10.83
C LEU A 278 2.10 7.10 9.60
N THR A 279 1.42 7.54 8.54
CA THR A 279 2.08 8.03 7.33
C THR A 279 2.01 9.54 7.28
N MET A 280 3.16 10.14 6.99
CA MET A 280 3.30 11.59 6.90
C MET A 280 4.11 11.96 5.67
N HIS A 281 4.16 13.24 5.32
CA HIS A 281 4.95 13.71 4.18
C HIS A 281 5.83 14.87 4.63
N PRO A 282 7.15 14.89 4.36
CA PRO A 282 8.02 15.97 4.84
C PRO A 282 7.52 17.36 4.43
N HIS A 283 7.10 17.51 3.17
CA HIS A 283 6.57 18.77 2.65
C HIS A 283 5.20 19.16 3.25
N ILE A 284 4.57 18.30 4.06
CA ILE A 284 3.33 18.56 4.79
C ILE A 284 3.62 18.66 6.30
N ILE A 285 3.88 17.55 7.02
CA ILE A 285 4.09 17.55 8.49
C ILE A 285 5.25 18.42 8.93
N GLY A 286 6.27 18.60 8.08
CA GLY A 286 7.48 19.33 8.40
C GLY A 286 7.26 20.83 8.65
N HIS A 287 6.10 21.40 8.38
CA HIS A 287 5.81 22.79 8.73
C HIS A 287 5.66 23.01 10.24
N ARG A 288 6.15 24.15 10.74
CA ARG A 288 6.26 24.45 12.19
C ARG A 288 4.99 24.19 13.00
N SER A 289 3.81 24.56 12.49
CA SER A 289 2.53 24.33 13.19
C SER A 289 2.17 22.85 13.35
N ARG A 290 2.61 22.02 12.41
CA ARG A 290 2.35 20.58 12.35
C ARG A 290 3.42 19.79 13.11
N MET A 291 4.66 20.29 13.16
CA MET A 291 5.68 19.79 14.08
C MET A 291 5.24 19.89 15.55
N VAL A 292 4.54 20.95 15.95
CA VAL A 292 3.95 21.06 17.30
C VAL A 292 2.93 19.94 17.56
N ALA A 293 2.19 19.51 16.54
CA ALA A 293 1.25 18.39 16.65
C ALA A 293 1.98 17.05 16.72
N LEU A 294 3.01 16.83 15.89
CA LEU A 294 3.82 15.62 15.90
C LEU A 294 4.56 15.43 17.24
N GLU A 295 5.20 16.49 17.76
CA GLU A 295 5.85 16.47 19.07
C GLU A 295 4.86 16.12 20.19
N GLY A 296 3.66 16.72 20.18
CA GLY A 296 2.61 16.43 21.16
C GLY A 296 2.10 14.98 21.09
N LEU A 297 1.98 14.41 19.88
CA LEU A 297 1.64 13.00 19.70
C LEU A 297 2.75 12.09 20.28
N ILE A 298 4.02 12.37 19.95
CA ILE A 298 5.17 11.60 20.43
C ILE A 298 5.24 11.62 21.97
N ASP A 299 5.06 12.79 22.57
CA ASP A 299 5.02 12.95 24.03
C ASP A 299 3.92 12.09 24.66
N HIS A 300 2.72 12.09 24.08
CA HIS A 300 1.60 11.25 24.55
C HIS A 300 1.91 9.75 24.45
N ILE A 301 2.42 9.30 23.30
CA ILE A 301 2.78 7.90 23.06
C ILE A 301 3.84 7.43 24.06
N LYS A 302 4.91 8.21 24.25
CA LYS A 302 5.99 7.88 25.19
C LYS A 302 5.48 7.84 26.63
N ALA A 303 4.59 8.77 27.02
CA ALA A 303 3.99 8.79 28.35
C ALA A 303 3.09 7.58 28.64
N LYS A 304 2.49 6.96 27.61
CA LYS A 304 1.63 5.78 27.76
C LYS A 304 2.41 4.54 28.24
N GLY A 305 3.67 4.38 27.78
CA GLY A 305 4.53 3.25 28.11
C GLY A 305 4.08 1.91 27.49
N GLN A 306 4.91 0.87 27.62
CA GLN A 306 4.72 -0.43 26.96
C GLN A 306 4.57 -0.32 25.42
N VAL A 307 5.30 0.62 24.84
CA VAL A 307 5.34 0.89 23.39
C VAL A 307 6.70 0.47 22.86
N TRP A 308 6.70 -0.19 21.71
CA TRP A 308 7.92 -0.38 20.91
C TRP A 308 7.86 0.52 19.67
N PHE A 309 8.87 1.38 19.52
CA PHE A 309 9.08 2.13 18.29
C PHE A 309 10.02 1.35 17.39
N GLY A 310 9.66 1.22 16.12
CA GLY A 310 10.45 0.47 15.15
C GLY A 310 10.24 0.97 13.74
N THR A 311 11.14 0.57 12.85
CA THR A 311 10.94 0.73 11.42
C THR A 311 9.98 -0.34 10.88
N HIS A 312 9.42 -0.12 9.69
CA HIS A 312 8.54 -1.08 9.03
C HIS A 312 9.29 -2.38 8.71
N GLU A 313 10.56 -2.35 8.29
CA GLU A 313 11.38 -3.56 8.12
C GLU A 313 11.50 -4.33 9.44
N GLN A 314 11.82 -3.66 10.55
CA GLN A 314 11.93 -4.32 11.85
C GLN A 314 10.61 -4.98 12.25
N ALA A 315 9.49 -4.29 12.03
CA ALA A 315 8.17 -4.83 12.34
C ALA A 315 7.84 -6.04 11.45
N ALA A 316 8.06 -5.93 10.14
CA ALA A 316 7.86 -7.01 9.19
C ALA A 316 8.70 -8.24 9.54
N ARG A 317 9.99 -8.08 9.80
CA ARG A 317 10.87 -9.19 10.23
C ARG A 317 10.38 -9.82 11.52
N TRP A 318 9.96 -9.01 12.49
CA TRP A 318 9.46 -9.52 13.76
C TRP A 318 8.21 -10.39 13.58
N VAL A 319 7.20 -9.89 12.86
CA VAL A 319 5.94 -10.62 12.70
C VAL A 319 6.14 -11.89 11.87
N ARG A 320 7.00 -11.85 10.84
CA ARG A 320 7.38 -13.04 10.06
C ARG A 320 8.01 -14.12 10.92
N GLN A 321 9.01 -13.74 11.72
CA GLN A 321 9.69 -14.66 12.62
C GLN A 321 8.71 -15.28 13.62
N ARG A 322 7.80 -14.47 14.18
CA ARG A 322 6.79 -14.93 15.15
C ARG A 322 5.71 -15.81 14.52
N ALA A 323 5.42 -15.62 13.25
CA ALA A 323 4.45 -16.40 12.48
C ALA A 323 5.04 -17.63 11.77
N GLY A 324 6.36 -17.87 11.90
CA GLY A 324 7.05 -18.99 11.24
C GLY A 324 7.04 -18.88 9.72
N MET A 325 7.21 -17.68 9.18
CA MET A 325 7.23 -17.40 7.74
C MET A 325 8.62 -17.50 7.10
N ASP A 326 9.67 -17.71 7.90
CA ASP A 326 11.07 -17.71 7.47
C ASP A 326 11.69 -19.12 7.47
#